data_AF-A0AAN5CDU9-F1
#
_entry.id   AF-A0AAN5CDU9-F1
#
_cell.length_a   1.000
_cell.length_b   1.000
_cell.length_c   1.000
_cell.angle_alpha   90.00
_cell.angle_beta   90.00
_cell.angle_gamma   90.00
#
_symmetry.space_group_name_H-M   'P 1'
#
loop_
_entity.id
_entity.type
_entity.pdbx_description
1 polymer ?
#
loop_
_entity_poly.entity_id
_entity_poly.type
_entity_poly.pdbx_seq_one_letter_code
_entity_poly.pdbx_strand_id
1 'polypeptide(L)' 'GLDGVAIQKKTTIGSAPSCSIQLNLPGVTPLHATIEYHPLTRSYWLRDHSIMSTTVNGHAVVGQ' A
#
# COMPACT_ATOMS: atom_id res chain seq x y z
N GLY A 1 20.08 -4.72 6.13
CA GLY A 1 19.18 -4.79 7.29
C GLY A 1 17.84 -4.29 6.81
N LEU A 2 16.76 -5.04 7.01
CA LEU A 2 15.44 -4.54 6.67
C LEU A 2 14.89 -3.83 7.90
N ASP A 3 14.99 -2.50 7.92
CA ASP A 3 14.21 -1.68 8.84
C ASP A 3 12.75 -1.77 8.37
N GLY A 4 12.01 -2.73 8.94
CA GLY A 4 10.61 -2.96 8.61
C GLY A 4 9.72 -1.89 9.26
N VAL A 5 8.68 -1.47 8.54
CA VAL A 5 7.59 -0.67 9.13
C VAL A 5 6.51 -1.62 9.63
N ALA A 6 6.11 -1.47 10.90
CA ALA A 6 4.99 -2.22 11.44
C ALA A 6 3.68 -1.80 10.78
N ILE A 7 2.98 -2.75 10.14
CA ILE A 7 1.67 -2.54 9.52
C ILE A 7 0.54 -2.78 10.55
N GLN A 8 -0.52 -1.99 10.44
CA GLN A 8 -1.72 -2.09 11.26
C GLN A 8 -2.77 -2.97 10.56
N LYS A 9 -3.96 -3.14 11.17
CA LYS A 9 -5.09 -3.85 10.52
C LYS A 9 -5.50 -3.21 9.20
N LYS A 10 -5.37 -1.88 9.11
CA LYS A 10 -5.51 -1.09 7.90
C LYS A 10 -4.35 -0.11 7.85
N THR A 11 -3.58 -0.14 6.78
CA THR A 11 -2.43 0.74 6.58
C THR A 11 -2.53 1.38 5.22
N THR A 12 -2.65 2.71 5.20
CA THR A 12 -2.65 3.50 3.97
C THR A 12 -1.24 3.96 3.63
N ILE A 13 -0.92 3.91 2.34
CA ILE A 13 0.36 4.30 1.79
C ILE A 13 0.09 5.35 0.72
N GLY A 14 0.76 6.50 0.78
CA GLY A 14 0.56 7.58 -0.18
C GLY A 14 1.31 8.85 0.20
N SER A 15 1.21 9.89 -0.63
CA SER A 15 1.88 11.18 -0.38
C SER A 15 1.09 12.12 0.56
N ALA A 16 -0.19 11.84 0.81
CA ALA A 16 -0.99 12.65 1.74
C ALA A 16 -0.49 12.51 3.18
N PRO A 17 -0.42 13.60 3.98
CA PRO A 17 -0.05 13.56 5.39
C PRO A 17 -0.96 12.69 6.27
N SER A 18 -2.15 12.35 5.79
CA SER A 18 -3.10 11.47 6.46
C SER A 18 -2.82 9.97 6.26
N CYS A 19 -1.84 9.60 5.43
CA CYS A 19 -1.47 8.20 5.25
C CYS A 19 -0.72 7.65 6.46
N SER A 20 -0.94 6.38 6.79
CA SER A 20 -0.16 5.69 7.83
C SER A 20 1.33 5.65 7.49
N ILE A 21 1.65 5.47 6.22
CA ILE A 21 3.00 5.54 5.67
C ILE A 21 3.01 6.64 4.61
N GLN A 22 3.57 7.80 4.96
CA GLN A 22 3.69 8.92 4.04
C GLN A 22 4.97 8.80 3.20
N LEU A 23 4.81 8.81 1.88
CA LEU A 23 5.92 8.78 0.91
C LEU A 23 5.84 10.01 0.00
N ASN A 24 6.74 10.97 0.23
CA ASN A 24 6.83 12.21 -0.56
C ASN A 24 7.78 12.01 -1.75
N LEU A 25 7.38 11.17 -2.69
CA LEU A 25 8.16 10.79 -3.87
C LEU A 25 7.37 11.02 -5.17
N PRO A 26 8.05 11.36 -6.29
CA PRO A 26 7.40 11.42 -7.60
C PRO A 26 6.72 10.09 -7.95
N GLY A 27 5.51 10.16 -8.52
CA GLY A 27 4.74 8.98 -8.92
C GLY A 27 3.89 8.34 -7.82
N VAL A 28 4.03 8.77 -6.56
CA VAL A 28 3.16 8.32 -5.45
C VAL A 28 1.93 9.24 -5.34
N THR A 29 0.75 8.66 -5.53
CA THR A 29 -0.54 9.36 -5.42
C THR A 29 -0.90 9.67 -3.96
N PRO A 30 -1.79 10.65 -3.68
CA PRO A 30 -2.16 11.02 -2.31
C PRO A 30 -2.62 9.82 -1.46
N LEU A 31 -3.41 8.92 -2.05
CA LEU A 31 -3.64 7.56 -1.59
C LEU A 31 -3.21 6.61 -2.71
N HIS A 32 -2.19 5.79 -2.46
CA HIS A 32 -1.56 4.94 -3.48
C HIS A 32 -1.89 3.47 -3.29
N ALA A 33 -1.82 2.98 -2.07
CA ALA A 33 -2.20 1.61 -1.75
C ALA A 33 -2.80 1.52 -0.35
N THR A 34 -3.62 0.50 -0.14
CA THR A 34 -4.10 0.13 1.19
C THR A 34 -3.76 -1.33 1.45
N ILE A 35 -3.10 -1.60 2.58
CA ILE A 35 -2.92 -2.96 3.10
C ILE A 35 -3.98 -3.20 4.17
N GLU A 36 -4.83 -4.21 3.99
CA GLU A 36 -5.90 -4.56 4.93
C GLU A 36 -5.80 -6.03 5.37
N TYR A 37 -5.96 -6.27 6.67
CA TYR A 37 -6.06 -7.61 7.22
C TYR A 37 -7.43 -8.20 6.87
N HIS A 38 -7.44 -9.29 6.10
CA HIS A 38 -8.64 -10.03 5.75
C HIS A 38 -8.86 -11.16 6.76
N PRO A 39 -9.86 -11.06 7.66
CA PRO A 39 -9.97 -11.95 8.82
C PRO A 39 -10.36 -13.39 8.47
N LEU A 40 -11.14 -13.57 7.38
CA LEU A 40 -11.60 -14.90 6.97
C LEU A 40 -10.46 -15.76 6.43
N THR A 41 -9.58 -15.17 5.62
CA THR A 41 -8.42 -15.85 5.02
C THR A 41 -7.14 -15.68 5.85
N ARG A 42 -7.20 -14.91 6.95
CA ARG A 42 -6.08 -14.59 7.84
C ARG A 42 -4.85 -14.09 7.08
N SER A 43 -5.09 -13.27 6.05
CA SER A 43 -4.07 -12.77 5.14
C SER A 43 -4.16 -11.26 5.01
N TYR A 44 -3.07 -10.60 4.63
CA TYR A 44 -3.10 -9.19 4.24
C TYR A 44 -3.32 -9.07 2.75
N TRP A 45 -4.27 -8.22 2.36
CA TRP A 45 -4.53 -7.89 0.96
C TRP A 45 -4.02 -6.50 0.67
N LEU A 46 -3.37 -6.33 -0.48
CA LEU A 46 -3.01 -5.03 -1.01
C LEU A 46 -4.05 -4.62 -2.03
N ARG A 47 -4.64 -3.45 -1.82
CA ARG A 47 -5.49 -2.76 -2.79
C ARG A 47 -4.71 -1.64 -3.44
N ASP A 48 -4.65 -1.63 -4.76
CA ASP A 48 -4.03 -0.56 -5.54
C ASP A 48 -5.02 0.60 -5.73
N HIS A 49 -4.55 1.82 -5.50
CA HIS A 49 -5.26 3.08 -5.77
C HIS A 49 -4.43 4.02 -6.66
N SER A 50 -3.29 3.53 -7.16
CA SER A 50 -2.36 4.32 -7.94
C SER A 50 -2.96 4.74 -9.28
N ILE A 51 -2.46 5.87 -9.82
CA ILE A 51 -2.75 6.30 -11.20
C ILE A 51 -1.82 5.57 -12.19
N MET A 52 -0.62 5.19 -11.75
CA MET A 52 0.42 4.60 -12.59
C MET A 52 0.43 3.08 -12.48
N SER A 53 1.03 2.56 -11.41
CA SER A 53 1.11 1.12 -11.16
C SER A 53 1.59 0.86 -9.73
N THR A 54 1.03 -0.16 -9.09
CA THR A 54 1.68 -0.85 -7.97
C THR A 54 2.28 -2.17 -8.44
N THR A 55 3.47 -2.54 -7.93
CA THR A 55 4.04 -3.88 -8.14
C THR A 55 4.15 -4.64 -6.81
N VAL A 56 3.85 -5.94 -6.84
CA VAL A 56 4.03 -6.86 -5.71
C VAL A 56 4.98 -7.97 -6.17
N ASN A 57 6.09 -8.14 -5.47
CA ASN A 57 7.13 -9.11 -5.82
C ASN A 57 7.62 -8.99 -7.27
N GLY A 58 7.71 -7.75 -7.79
CA GLY A 58 8.15 -7.48 -9.16
C GLY A 58 7.09 -7.68 -10.24
N HIS A 59 5.84 -7.96 -9.87
CA HIS A 59 4.73 -8.10 -10.82
C HIS A 59 3.70 -6.99 -10.61
N ALA A 60 3.27 -6.35 -11.69
CA ALA A 60 2.24 -5.33 -11.63
C ALA A 60 0.93 -5.92 -11.10
N VAL A 61 0.28 -5.20 -10.20
CA VAL A 61 -1.10 -5.51 -9.78
C VAL A 61 -2.01 -5.05 -10.90
N VAL A 62 -2.82 -5.96 -11.43
CA VAL A 62 -3.74 -5.70 -12.55
C VAL A 62 -5.15 -6.11 -12.10
N GLY A 63 -6.07 -5.14 -12.09
CA GLY A 63 -7.44 -5.32 -11.57
C GLY A 63 -7.66 -4.46 -10.32
N GLN A 64 -8.61 -3.53 -10.43
CA GLN A 64 -9.04 -2.62 -9.35
C GLN A 64 -10.05 -3.29 -8.42
#